data_AF-A0A482ZL25-F1
#
_entry.id   AF-A0A482ZL25-F1
#
_cell.length_a   1.000
_cell.length_b   1.000
_cell.length_c   1.000
_cell.angle_alpha   90.00
_cell.angle_beta   90.00
_cell.angle_gamma   90.00
#
_symmetry.space_group_name_H-M   'P 1'
#
loop_
_entity.id
_entity.type
_entity.pdbx_description
1 polymer ?
#
loop_
_entity_poly.entity_id
_entity_poly.type
_entity_poly.pdbx_seq_one_letter_code
_entity_poly.pdbx_strand_id
1 'polypeptide(L)'
;MNETKVDDMLIEMIEPKIKEIEQRFSDGEGLTQDDINTLLLKSQYNHINHLDGKLNEVTASVTGLEGKFDTLEGKFELLKTDIESKFDVLEGKFELLKTDLEGKFELLKTDLESKFELLKTDIEVTIQKALNKNMLVLVAAMGFFLTLSKLIDKF
;
A
#
# COMPACT_ATOMS: atom_id res chain seq x y z
N MET A 1 27.88 26.32 -19.39
CA MET A 1 27.99 27.52 -20.25
C MET A 1 28.90 27.17 -21.40
N ASN A 2 28.62 27.59 -22.63
CA ASN A 2 29.61 27.41 -23.70
C ASN A 2 30.70 28.45 -23.45
N GLU A 3 31.96 28.02 -23.35
CA GLU A 3 33.12 28.92 -23.44
C GLU A 3 32.83 29.94 -24.55
N THR A 4 32.79 31.22 -24.18
CA THR A 4 32.51 32.26 -25.16
C THR A 4 33.67 32.22 -26.13
N LYS A 5 33.41 31.94 -27.42
CA LYS A 5 34.43 31.93 -28.49
C LYS A 5 35.42 33.11 -28.44
N VAL A 6 35.01 34.21 -27.82
CA VAL A 6 35.81 35.40 -27.55
C VAL A 6 37.00 35.12 -26.62
N ASP A 7 36.83 34.32 -25.58
CA ASP A 7 37.84 34.04 -24.56
C ASP A 7 38.99 33.19 -25.11
N ASP A 8 38.67 32.15 -25.90
CA ASP A 8 39.67 31.34 -26.60
C ASP A 8 40.42 32.15 -27.67
N MET A 9 39.71 33.03 -28.38
CA MET A 9 40.33 33.95 -29.34
C MET A 9 41.31 34.91 -28.67
N LEU A 10 41.00 35.40 -27.46
CA LEU A 10 41.91 36.27 -26.71
C LEU A 10 43.17 35.53 -26.26
N ILE A 11 43.07 34.25 -25.92
CA ILE A 11 44.24 33.41 -25.64
C ILE A 11 45.10 33.18 -26.88
N GLU A 12 44.49 32.84 -28.01
CA GLU A 12 45.22 32.69 -29.29
C GLU A 12 45.96 33.98 -29.68
N MET A 13 45.38 35.15 -29.38
CA MET A 13 45.99 36.45 -29.67
C MET A 13 47.23 36.75 -28.80
N ILE A 14 47.31 36.22 -27.57
CA ILE A 14 48.48 36.42 -26.69
C ILE A 14 49.53 35.32 -26.82
N GLU A 15 49.19 34.18 -27.45
CA GLU A 15 50.10 33.05 -27.72
C GLU A 15 51.44 33.44 -28.36
N PRO A 16 51.49 34.35 -29.36
CA PRO A 16 52.76 34.78 -29.96
C PRO A 16 53.67 35.47 -28.95
N LYS A 17 53.09 36.29 -28.07
CA LYS A 17 53.83 37.02 -27.04
C LYS A 17 54.36 36.08 -25.95
N ILE A 18 53.63 35.01 -25.62
CA ILE A 18 54.13 33.97 -24.71
C ILE A 18 55.33 33.23 -25.30
N LYS A 19 55.31 32.89 -26.60
CA LYS A 19 56.47 32.26 -27.27
C LYS A 19 57.70 33.16 -27.27
N GLU A 20 57.50 34.46 -27.48
CA GLU A 20 58.58 35.44 -27.40
C GLU A 20 59.18 35.50 -25.98
N ILE A 21 58.34 35.48 -24.94
CA ILE A 21 58.76 35.45 -23.54
C ILE A 21 59.55 34.16 -23.24
N GLU A 22 59.07 33.01 -23.69
CA GLU A 22 59.74 31.70 -23.50
C GLU A 22 61.13 31.68 -24.15
N GLN A 23 61.24 32.23 -25.36
CA GLN A 23 62.50 32.28 -26.11
C GLN A 23 63.51 33.22 -25.44
N ARG A 24 63.10 34.44 -25.09
CA ARG A 24 63.95 35.40 -24.35
C ARG A 24 64.42 34.83 -23.01
N PHE A 25 63.53 34.17 -22.27
CA PHE A 25 63.89 33.50 -21.02
C PHE A 25 64.90 32.36 -21.22
N SER A 26 64.74 31.59 -22.31
CA SER A 26 65.69 30.52 -22.68
C SER A 26 67.07 31.04 -23.06
N ASP A 27 67.13 32.25 -23.62
CA ASP A 27 68.37 32.96 -23.95
C ASP A 27 69.05 33.59 -22.71
N GLY A 28 68.46 33.43 -21.52
CA GLY A 28 69.00 33.91 -20.24
C GLY A 28 68.60 35.34 -19.87
N GLU A 29 67.68 35.96 -20.62
CA GLU A 29 67.12 37.26 -20.27
C GLU A 29 66.14 37.13 -19.09
N GLY A 30 66.14 38.14 -18.20
CA GLY A 30 65.16 38.23 -17.12
C GLY A 30 63.75 38.61 -17.62
N LEU A 31 62.72 38.18 -16.89
CA LEU A 31 61.34 38.55 -17.18
C LEU A 31 61.07 40.01 -16.80
N THR A 32 60.39 40.74 -17.69
CA THR A 32 59.87 42.07 -17.38
C THR A 32 58.55 41.97 -16.61
N GLN A 33 58.08 43.08 -16.04
CA GLN A 33 56.78 43.13 -15.36
C GLN A 33 55.62 42.78 -16.31
N ASP A 34 55.69 43.20 -17.57
CA ASP A 34 54.68 42.89 -18.59
C ASP A 34 54.67 41.40 -18.94
N ASP A 35 55.85 40.76 -18.96
CA ASP A 35 55.99 39.31 -19.19
C ASP A 35 55.32 38.54 -18.05
N ILE A 36 55.58 38.94 -16.80
CA ILE A 36 54.96 38.37 -15.60
C ILE A 36 53.44 38.53 -15.64
N ASN A 37 52.94 39.73 -15.97
CA ASN A 37 51.51 39.99 -16.06
C ASN A 37 50.85 39.11 -17.14
N THR A 38 51.49 38.96 -18.30
CA THR A 38 50.99 38.12 -19.41
C THR A 38 50.91 36.64 -18.99
N LEU A 39 51.94 36.12 -18.32
CA LEU A 39 51.97 34.74 -17.83
C LEU A 39 50.94 34.50 -16.72
N LEU A 40 50.76 35.47 -15.81
CA LEU A 40 49.73 35.39 -14.75
C LEU A 40 48.33 35.36 -15.35
N LEU A 41 48.05 36.19 -16.36
CA LEU A 41 46.76 36.20 -17.07
C LEU A 41 46.49 34.85 -17.76
N LYS A 42 47.48 34.27 -18.46
CA LYS A 42 47.34 32.93 -19.07
C LYS A 42 47.08 31.84 -18.02
N SER A 43 47.80 31.88 -16.90
CA SER A 43 47.61 30.94 -15.79
C SER A 43 46.20 31.04 -15.20
N GLN A 44 45.73 32.26 -14.93
CA GLN A 44 44.38 32.51 -14.42
C GLN A 44 43.30 32.06 -15.40
N TYR A 45 43.48 32.34 -16.70
CA TYR A 45 42.58 31.86 -17.75
C TYR A 45 42.43 30.34 -17.70
N ASN A 46 43.54 29.60 -17.72
CA ASN A 46 43.52 28.14 -17.71
C ASN A 46 42.81 27.60 -16.46
N HIS A 47 43.04 28.23 -15.30
CA HIS A 47 42.38 27.84 -14.06
C HIS A 47 40.86 28.09 -14.10
N ILE A 48 40.44 29.27 -14.60
CA ILE A 48 39.02 29.60 -14.77
C ILE A 48 38.36 28.62 -15.74
N ASN A 49 39.04 28.26 -16.83
CA ASN A 49 38.48 27.33 -17.81
C ASN A 49 38.27 25.93 -17.22
N HIS A 50 39.26 25.45 -16.45
CA HIS A 50 39.10 24.19 -15.72
C HIS A 50 37.95 24.23 -14.69
N LEU A 51 37.75 25.36 -14.02
CA LEU A 51 36.62 25.53 -13.09
C LEU A 51 35.27 25.53 -13.81
N ASP A 52 35.15 26.14 -15.00
CA ASP A 52 33.93 26.09 -15.79
C ASP A 52 33.60 24.66 -16.23
N GLY A 53 34.62 23.90 -16.66
CA GLY A 53 34.48 22.47 -16.93
C GLY A 53 33.88 21.69 -15.74
N LYS A 54 34.44 21.89 -14.54
CA LYS A 54 33.89 21.28 -13.31
C LYS A 54 32.48 21.76 -12.99
N LEU A 55 32.16 23.02 -13.25
CA LEU A 55 30.82 23.56 -13.05
C LEU A 55 29.81 22.91 -14.01
N ASN A 56 30.20 22.66 -15.26
CA ASN A 56 29.39 21.95 -16.23
C ASN A 56 29.15 20.48 -15.80
N GLU A 57 30.17 19.79 -15.28
CA GLU A 57 30.04 18.44 -14.71
C GLU A 57 29.09 18.38 -13.50
N VAL A 58 29.19 19.36 -12.60
CA VAL A 58 28.28 19.50 -11.45
C VAL A 58 26.85 19.77 -11.93
N THR A 59 26.67 20.67 -12.89
CA THR A 59 25.36 20.99 -13.47
C THR A 59 24.71 19.74 -14.07
N ALA A 60 25.46 18.97 -14.87
CA ALA A 60 24.99 17.71 -15.43
C ALA A 60 24.62 16.68 -14.34
N SER A 61 25.41 16.61 -13.27
CA SER A 61 25.14 15.74 -12.13
C SER A 61 23.86 16.13 -11.40
N VAL A 62 23.62 17.43 -11.20
CA VAL A 62 22.40 17.97 -10.58
C VAL A 62 21.17 17.65 -11.44
N THR A 63 21.22 17.91 -12.74
CA THR A 63 20.12 17.53 -13.66
C THR A 63 19.87 16.01 -13.65
N GLY A 64 20.93 15.21 -13.53
CA GLY A 64 20.81 13.75 -13.35
C GLY A 64 20.16 13.34 -12.02
N LEU A 65 20.38 14.10 -10.95
CA LEU A 65 19.71 13.90 -9.66
C LEU A 65 18.24 14.30 -9.70
N GLU A 66 17.91 15.42 -10.36
CA GLU A 66 16.53 15.87 -10.57
C GLU A 66 15.72 14.77 -11.28
N GLY A 67 16.22 14.22 -12.38
CA GLY A 67 15.51 13.13 -13.09
C GLY A 67 15.37 11.84 -12.26
N LYS A 68 16.34 11.53 -11.38
CA LYS A 68 16.21 10.42 -10.42
C LYS A 68 15.14 10.70 -9.37
N PHE A 69 15.00 11.95 -8.94
CA PHE A 69 13.98 12.37 -7.98
C PHE A 69 12.58 12.28 -8.60
N ASP A 70 12.39 12.77 -9.82
CA ASP A 70 11.13 12.63 -10.57
C ASP A 70 10.73 11.15 -10.74
N THR A 71 11.71 10.29 -11.04
CA THR A 71 11.48 8.84 -11.14
C THR A 71 11.05 8.25 -9.79
N LEU A 72 11.62 8.73 -8.69
CA LEU A 72 11.30 8.26 -7.34
C LEU A 72 9.89 8.72 -6.93
N GLU A 73 9.53 9.97 -7.21
CA GLU A 73 8.20 10.52 -6.98
C GLU A 73 7.14 9.73 -7.75
N GLY A 74 7.38 9.43 -9.02
CA GLY A 74 6.49 8.58 -9.82
C GLY A 74 6.31 7.17 -9.25
N LYS A 75 7.39 6.55 -8.74
CA LYS A 75 7.30 5.24 -8.04
C LYS A 75 6.51 5.34 -6.74
N PHE A 76 6.61 6.44 -6.02
CA PHE A 76 5.89 6.65 -4.77
C PHE A 76 4.38 6.81 -5.01
N GLU A 77 3.97 7.56 -6.04
CA GLU A 77 2.56 7.69 -6.42
C GLU A 77 1.95 6.35 -6.88
N LEU A 78 2.72 5.55 -7.64
CA LEU A 78 2.29 4.19 -8.01
C LEU A 78 2.13 3.28 -6.78
N LEU A 79 3.07 3.35 -5.83
CA LEU A 79 2.98 2.57 -4.59
C LEU A 79 1.76 2.98 -3.75
N LYS A 80 1.51 4.29 -3.64
CA LYS A 80 0.34 4.83 -2.93
C LYS A 80 -0.95 4.31 -3.55
N THR A 81 -1.08 4.40 -4.87
CA THR A 81 -2.25 3.90 -5.61
C THR A 81 -2.45 2.39 -5.43
N ASP A 82 -1.37 1.60 -5.50
CA ASP A 82 -1.43 0.14 -5.27
C ASP A 82 -1.90 -0.19 -3.85
N ILE A 83 -1.41 0.52 -2.85
CA ILE A 83 -1.83 0.36 -1.44
C ILE A 83 -3.31 0.72 -1.27
N GLU A 84 -3.76 1.86 -1.79
CA GLU A 84 -5.16 2.28 -1.74
C GLU A 84 -6.06 1.20 -2.37
N SER A 85 -5.72 0.71 -3.56
CA SER A 85 -6.49 -0.35 -4.23
C SER A 85 -6.55 -1.65 -3.43
N LYS A 86 -5.47 -2.03 -2.75
CA LYS A 86 -5.42 -3.23 -1.89
C LYS A 86 -6.30 -3.06 -0.66
N PHE A 87 -6.36 -1.86 -0.09
CA PHE A 87 -7.27 -1.56 1.02
C PHE A 87 -8.73 -1.64 0.60
N ASP A 88 -9.11 -1.07 -0.55
CA ASP A 88 -10.48 -1.14 -1.07
C ASP A 88 -10.91 -2.60 -1.29
N VAL A 89 -10.02 -3.43 -1.87
CA VAL A 89 -10.29 -4.87 -2.05
C VAL A 89 -10.43 -5.60 -0.71
N LEU A 90 -9.63 -5.23 0.30
CA LEU A 90 -9.70 -5.82 1.63
C LEU A 90 -11.01 -5.44 2.34
N GLU A 91 -11.41 -4.17 2.26
CA GLU A 91 -12.67 -3.67 2.81
C GLU A 91 -13.87 -4.40 2.17
N GLY A 92 -13.87 -4.54 0.84
CA GLY A 92 -14.90 -5.31 0.13
C GLY A 92 -14.96 -6.78 0.57
N LYS A 93 -13.81 -7.43 0.78
CA LYS A 93 -13.76 -8.81 1.31
C LYS A 93 -14.30 -8.89 2.74
N PHE A 94 -14.04 -7.88 3.56
CA PHE A 94 -14.51 -7.84 4.95
C PHE A 94 -16.03 -7.68 5.02
N GLU A 95 -16.61 -6.79 4.19
CA GLU A 95 -18.07 -6.63 4.10
C GLU A 95 -18.77 -7.89 3.58
N LEU A 96 -18.18 -8.59 2.60
CA LEU A 96 -18.69 -9.88 2.15
C LEU A 96 -18.67 -10.94 3.26
N LEU A 97 -17.57 -11.03 4.01
CA LEU A 97 -17.45 -11.95 5.14
C LEU A 97 -18.47 -11.64 6.24
N LYS A 98 -18.66 -10.36 6.56
CA LYS A 98 -19.65 -9.91 7.53
C LYS A 98 -21.07 -10.31 7.10
N THR A 99 -21.43 -10.03 5.85
CA THR A 99 -22.74 -10.38 5.29
C THR A 99 -22.97 -11.91 5.30
N ASP A 100 -21.96 -12.70 4.93
CA ASP A 100 -22.04 -14.17 4.97
C ASP A 100 -22.23 -14.70 6.41
N LEU A 101 -21.54 -14.13 7.38
CA LEU A 101 -21.69 -14.48 8.80
C LEU A 101 -23.06 -14.10 9.34
N GLU A 102 -23.56 -12.91 9.03
CA GLU A 102 -24.92 -12.47 9.39
C GLU A 102 -25.96 -13.42 8.80
N GLY A 103 -25.84 -13.77 7.52
CA GLY A 103 -26.73 -14.73 6.86
C GLY A 103 -26.69 -16.12 7.50
N LYS A 104 -25.50 -16.65 7.82
CA LYS A 104 -25.36 -17.93 8.52
C LYS A 104 -25.97 -17.91 9.92
N PHE A 105 -25.85 -16.80 10.63
CA PHE A 105 -26.42 -16.65 11.97
C PHE A 105 -27.96 -16.64 11.94
N GLU A 106 -28.57 -15.90 10.99
CA GLU A 106 -30.02 -15.89 10.82
C GLU A 106 -30.58 -17.27 10.40
N LEU A 107 -29.87 -17.99 9.53
CA LEU A 107 -30.24 -19.37 9.16
C LEU A 107 -30.19 -20.30 10.39
N LEU A 108 -29.13 -20.22 11.19
CA LEU A 108 -28.99 -21.02 12.41
C LEU A 108 -30.08 -20.71 13.42
N LYS A 109 -30.40 -19.43 13.61
CA LYS A 109 -31.48 -18.97 14.47
C LYS A 109 -32.83 -19.54 14.03
N THR A 110 -33.14 -19.46 12.73
CA THR A 110 -34.39 -19.98 12.16
C THR A 110 -34.50 -21.50 12.31
N ASP A 111 -33.40 -22.23 12.09
CA ASP A 111 -33.36 -23.70 12.27
C ASP A 111 -33.59 -24.08 13.75
N LEU A 112 -32.98 -23.35 14.69
CA LEU A 112 -33.18 -23.57 16.12
C LEU A 112 -34.63 -23.28 16.55
N GLU A 113 -35.21 -22.15 16.12
CA GLU A 113 -36.62 -21.81 16.39
C GLU A 113 -37.56 -22.90 15.87
N SER A 114 -37.32 -23.38 14.65
CA SER A 114 -38.11 -24.47 14.04
C SER A 114 -38.00 -25.77 14.83
N LYS A 115 -36.79 -26.14 15.27
CA LYS A 115 -36.57 -27.33 16.10
C LYS A 115 -37.24 -27.22 17.48
N PHE A 116 -37.25 -26.03 18.08
CA PHE A 116 -37.94 -25.79 19.34
C PHE A 116 -39.46 -25.93 19.21
N GLU A 117 -40.07 -25.40 18.14
CA GLU A 117 -41.51 -25.56 17.90
C GLU A 117 -41.90 -27.01 17.63
N LEU A 118 -41.07 -27.76 16.88
CA LEU A 118 -41.26 -29.20 16.69
C LEU A 118 -41.18 -29.95 18.03
N LEU A 119 -40.17 -29.67 18.85
CA LEU A 119 -40.02 -30.28 20.17
C LEU A 119 -41.21 -29.97 21.08
N LYS A 120 -41.69 -28.73 21.08
CA LYS A 120 -42.88 -28.32 21.84
C LYS A 120 -44.11 -29.11 21.41
N THR A 121 -44.33 -29.22 20.10
CA THR A 121 -45.44 -30.00 19.53
C THR A 121 -45.35 -31.47 19.92
N ASP A 122 -44.16 -32.07 19.84
CA ASP A 122 -43.93 -33.47 20.22
C ASP A 122 -44.20 -33.72 21.70
N ILE A 123 -43.82 -32.79 22.57
CA ILE A 123 -44.14 -32.83 24.01
C ILE A 123 -45.66 -32.76 24.23
N GLU A 124 -46.35 -31.80 23.60
CA GLU A 124 -47.81 -31.65 23.70
C GLU A 124 -48.54 -32.92 23.26
N VAL A 125 -48.17 -33.47 22.10
CA VAL A 125 -48.76 -34.71 21.56
C VAL A 125 -48.49 -35.90 22.49
N THR A 126 -47.28 -36.01 23.05
CA THR A 126 -46.91 -37.10 23.97
C THR A 126 -47.71 -37.03 25.27
N ILE A 127 -47.86 -35.83 25.84
CA ILE A 127 -48.69 -35.60 27.04
C ILE A 127 -50.15 -35.95 26.75
N GLN A 128 -50.71 -35.47 25.64
CA GLN A 128 -52.10 -35.79 25.25
C GLN A 128 -52.32 -37.29 25.09
N LYS A 129 -51.40 -38.00 24.40
CA LYS A 129 -51.47 -39.46 24.25
C LYS A 129 -51.45 -40.17 25.61
N ALA A 130 -50.58 -39.77 26.53
CA ALA A 130 -50.50 -40.34 27.87
C ALA A 130 -51.78 -40.09 28.68
N LEU A 131 -52.32 -38.87 28.65
CA LEU A 131 -53.57 -38.51 29.33
C LEU A 131 -54.77 -39.27 28.78
N ASN A 132 -54.91 -39.34 27.45
CA ASN A 132 -56.00 -40.07 26.80
C ASN A 132 -55.96 -41.56 27.11
N LYS A 133 -54.76 -42.17 27.13
CA LYS A 133 -54.58 -43.57 27.53
C LYS A 133 -55.02 -43.80 28.98
N ASN A 134 -54.63 -42.92 29.90
CA ASN A 134 -55.02 -43.02 31.31
C ASN A 134 -56.53 -42.83 31.52
N MET A 135 -57.15 -41.88 30.80
CA MET A 135 -58.62 -41.69 30.84
C MET A 135 -59.35 -42.93 30.34
N LEU A 136 -58.90 -43.53 29.24
CA LEU A 136 -59.54 -44.73 28.69
C LEU A 136 -59.50 -45.90 29.69
N VAL A 137 -58.38 -46.09 30.40
CA VAL A 137 -58.26 -47.10 31.46
C VAL A 137 -59.22 -46.80 32.63
N LEU A 138 -59.31 -45.54 33.05
CA LEU A 138 -60.26 -45.11 34.10
C LEU A 138 -61.71 -45.35 33.70
N VAL A 139 -62.09 -44.98 32.47
CA VAL A 139 -63.45 -45.19 31.94
C VAL A 139 -63.76 -46.69 31.86
N ALA A 140 -62.83 -47.51 31.39
CA ALA A 140 -62.98 -48.96 31.36
C ALA A 140 -63.16 -49.55 32.76
N ALA A 141 -62.36 -49.10 33.75
CA ALA A 141 -62.48 -49.53 35.14
C ALA A 141 -63.83 -49.12 35.75
N MET A 142 -64.29 -47.87 35.56
CA MET A 142 -65.60 -47.42 36.03
C MET A 142 -66.74 -48.22 35.40
N GLY A 143 -66.67 -48.48 34.08
CA GLY A 143 -67.65 -49.32 33.39
C GLY A 143 -67.72 -50.73 33.99
N PHE A 144 -66.56 -51.33 34.24
CA PHE A 144 -66.46 -52.64 34.91
C PHE A 144 -67.09 -52.61 36.31
N PHE A 145 -66.75 -51.62 37.15
CA PHE A 145 -67.35 -51.45 38.49
C PHE A 145 -68.88 -51.30 38.44
N LEU A 146 -69.42 -50.49 37.52
CA LEU A 146 -70.87 -50.33 37.37
C LEU A 146 -71.56 -51.64 36.97
N THR A 147 -70.95 -52.43 36.10
CA THR A 147 -71.51 -53.74 35.72
C THR A 147 -71.49 -54.73 36.89
N LEU A 148 -70.42 -54.75 37.68
CA LEU A 148 -70.34 -55.58 38.89
C LEU A 148 -71.36 -55.16 39.94
N SER A 149 -71.51 -53.85 40.19
CA SER A 149 -72.49 -53.31 41.15
C SER A 149 -73.91 -53.75 40.81
N LYS A 150 -74.32 -53.61 39.54
CA LYS A 150 -75.65 -54.04 39.08
C LYS A 150 -75.88 -55.55 39.20
N LEU A 151 -74.82 -56.34 39.10
CA LEU A 151 -74.90 -57.80 39.17
C LEU A 151 -75.10 -58.22 40.64
N ILE A 152 -74.39 -57.58 41.58
CA ILE A 152 -74.56 -57.78 43.02
C ILE A 152 -75.97 -57.38 43.48
N ASP A 153 -76.51 -56.23 43.04
CA ASP A 153 -77.86 -55.79 43.41
C ASP A 153 -78.98 -56.75 42.94
N LYS A 154 -78.69 -57.65 42.00
CA LYS A 154 -79.66 -58.60 41.43
C LYS A 154 -79.61 -59.97 42.11
N PHE A 155 -78.64 -60.20 42.99
CA PHE A 155 -78.51 -61.39 43.84
C PHE A 155 -79.06 -61.10 45.25
#